data_AF-A0AAN6T3T5-F1
#
_entry.id   AF-A0AAN6T3T5-F1
#
_cell.length_a   1.000
_cell.length_b   1.000
_cell.length_c   1.000
_cell.angle_alpha   90.00
_cell.angle_beta   90.00
_cell.angle_gamma   90.00
#
_symmetry.space_group_name_H-M   'P 1'
#
loop_
_entity.id
_entity.type
_entity.pdbx_description
1 polymer ?
#
loop_
_entity_poly.entity_id
_entity_poly.type
_entity_poly.pdbx_seq_one_letter_code
_entity_poly.pdbx_strand_id
1 'polypeptide(L)' 'FLRETECRSSKQCAPSKHHFDECVERVTNAQSEGDAKEDCVEEFFHLAHCATQCAAPKLWSALK' A
#
# COMPACT_ATOMS: atom_id res chain seq x y z
N PHE A 1 15.95 0.37 -11.61
CA PHE A 1 15.50 1.14 -10.45
C PHE A 1 14.31 0.46 -9.84
N LEU A 2 14.43 -0.01 -8.60
CA LEU A 2 13.32 -0.68 -7.92
C LEU A 2 12.26 0.38 -7.63
N ARG A 3 11.16 0.34 -8.39
CA ARG A 3 10.08 1.32 -8.28
C ARG A 3 9.26 1.07 -7.03
N GLU A 4 8.55 2.10 -6.59
CA GLU A 4 7.61 2.01 -5.46
C GLU A 4 6.63 0.83 -5.62
N THR A 5 6.18 0.57 -6.86
CA THR A 5 5.34 -0.58 -7.22
C THR A 5 5.98 -1.94 -7.00
N GLU A 6 7.28 -2.08 -7.25
CA GLU A 6 8.02 -3.33 -6.99
C GLU A 6 8.26 -3.53 -5.48
N CYS A 7 8.38 -2.44 -4.72
CA CYS A 7 8.46 -2.49 -3.27
C CYS A 7 7.11 -2.87 -2.62
N ARG A 8 5.98 -2.40 -3.15
CA ARG A 8 4.63 -2.81 -2.70
C ARG A 8 4.38 -4.31 -2.83
N SER A 9 4.88 -4.94 -3.88
CA SER A 9 4.75 -6.38 -4.13
C SER A 9 5.90 -7.21 -3.53
N SER A 10 6.79 -6.59 -2.77
CA SER A 10 7.92 -7.27 -2.15
C SER A 10 7.49 -8.11 -0.95
N LYS A 11 8.28 -9.15 -0.62
CA LYS A 11 8.05 -9.97 0.58
C LYS A 11 8.05 -9.17 1.87
N GLN A 12 8.77 -8.04 1.92
CA GLN A 12 8.83 -7.16 3.08
C GLN A 12 7.51 -6.42 3.34
N CYS A 13 6.85 -5.96 2.28
CA CYS A 13 5.59 -5.20 2.38
C CYS A 13 4.34 -6.06 2.18
N ALA A 14 4.49 -7.38 2.01
CA ALA A 14 3.37 -8.30 1.81
C ALA A 14 2.30 -8.24 2.93
N PRO A 15 2.65 -8.14 4.23
CA PRO A 15 1.63 -8.03 5.28
C PRO A 15 0.81 -6.73 5.18
N SER A 16 1.47 -5.59 5.00
CA SER A 16 0.77 -4.30 4.84
C SER A 16 -0.06 -4.26 3.57
N LYS A 17 0.40 -4.90 2.49
CA LYS A 17 -0.38 -5.05 1.27
C LYS A 17 -1.63 -5.90 1.49
N HIS A 18 -1.52 -7.02 2.20
CA HIS A 18 -2.65 -7.89 2.51
C HIS A 18 -3.74 -7.12 3.26
N HIS A 19 -3.39 -6.37 4.32
CA HIS A 19 -4.37 -5.58 5.07
C HIS A 19 -5.04 -4.48 4.22
N PHE A 20 -4.28 -3.83 3.35
CA PHE A 20 -4.85 -2.85 2.43
C PHE A 20 -5.82 -3.50 1.44
N ASP A 21 -5.47 -4.65 0.86
CA ASP A 21 -6.34 -5.36 -0.08
C ASP A 21 -7.63 -5.86 0.62
N GLU A 22 -7.53 -6.37 1.86
CA GLU A 22 -8.69 -6.76 2.68
C GLU A 22 -9.60 -5.57 3.02
N CYS A 23 -9.02 -4.41 3.35
CA CYS A 23 -9.81 -3.19 3.58
C CYS A 23 -10.54 -2.77 2.31
N VAL A 24 -9.85 -2.75 1.17
CA VAL A 24 -10.45 -2.37 -0.12
C VAL A 24 -11.61 -3.29 -0.48
N GLU A 25 -11.47 -4.60 -0.28
CA GLU A 25 -12.56 -5.56 -0.52
C GLU A 25 -13.78 -5.25 0.36
N ARG A 26 -13.56 -5.04 1.67
CA ARG A 26 -14.62 -4.70 2.62
C ARG A 26 -15.34 -3.39 2.27
N VAL A 27 -14.58 -2.33 1.99
CA VAL A 27 -15.15 -1.02 1.63
C VAL A 27 -15.87 -1.07 0.29
N THR A 28 -15.34 -1.80 -0.70
CA THR A 28 -16.00 -1.98 -2.00
C THR A 28 -17.34 -2.72 -1.86
N ASN A 29 -17.38 -3.74 -1.01
CA ASN A 29 -18.62 -4.45 -0.70
C ASN A 29 -19.62 -3.54 0.02
N ALA A 30 -19.18 -2.78 1.03
CA ALA A 30 -20.04 -1.84 1.75
C ALA A 30 -20.55 -0.68 0.87
N GLN A 31 -19.75 -0.22 -0.10
CA GLN A 31 -20.16 0.80 -1.08
C GLN A 31 -21.27 0.28 -1.98
N SER A 32 -21.21 -1.00 -2.36
CA SER A 32 -22.24 -1.64 -3.18
C SER A 32 -23.59 -1.75 -2.45
N GLU A 33 -23.57 -1.80 -1.12
CA GLU A 33 -24.74 -1.83 -0.24
C GLU A 33 -25.23 -0.43 0.20
N GLY A 34 -24.46 0.62 -0.13
CA GLY A 34 -24.79 2.01 0.22
C GLY A 34 -24.48 2.42 1.66
N ASP A 35 -23.69 1.62 2.41
CA ASP A 35 -23.36 1.87 3.82
C ASP A 35 -21.85 1.98 4.10
N ALA A 36 -21.06 2.41 3.10
CA ALA A 36 -19.64 2.63 3.29
C ALA A 36 -19.36 3.84 4.20
N LYS A 37 -19.08 3.56 5.48
CA LYS A 37 -18.62 4.52 6.49
C LYS A 37 -17.13 4.41 6.81
N GLU A 38 -16.48 3.37 6.33
CA GLU A 38 -15.07 3.08 6.52
C GLU A 38 -14.26 3.54 5.30
N ASP A 39 -13.03 3.97 5.53
CA ASP A 39 -12.01 4.21 4.52
C ASP A 39 -10.75 3.36 4.80
N CYS A 40 -9.85 3.28 3.81
CA CYS A 40 -8.62 2.49 3.91
C CYS A 40 -7.37 3.36 4.01
N VAL A 41 -7.49 4.58 4.55
CA VAL A 41 -6.36 5.52 4.59
C VAL A 41 -5.27 5.01 5.52
N GLU A 42 -5.61 4.39 6.65
CA GLU A 42 -4.64 3.85 7.61
C GLU A 42 -3.81 2.72 6.97
N GLU A 43 -4.47 1.73 6.36
CA GLU A 43 -3.81 0.59 5.71
C GLU A 43 -2.99 1.04 4.50
N PHE A 44 -3.48 2.04 3.75
CA PHE A 44 -2.71 2.67 2.68
C PHE A 44 -1.43 3.31 3.22
N PHE A 45 -1.50 4.00 4.36
CA PHE A 45 -0.34 4.65 4.97
C PHE A 45 0.70 3.62 5.41
N HIS A 46 0.29 2.49 5.98
CA HIS A 46 1.21 1.39 6.30
C HIS A 46 1.91 0.83 5.06
N LEU A 47 1.16 0.57 3.98
CA LEU A 47 1.73 0.08 2.72
C LEU A 47 2.67 1.11 2.08
N ALA A 48 2.25 2.37 1.99
CA ALA A 48 3.02 3.45 1.40
C ALA A 48 4.30 3.75 2.21
N HIS A 49 4.22 3.69 3.55
CA HIS A 49 5.38 3.83 4.42
C HIS A 49 6.42 2.74 4.14
N CYS A 50 5.99 1.47 4.09
CA CYS A 50 6.88 0.35 3.78
C CYS A 50 7.50 0.48 2.38
N ALA A 51 6.68 0.77 1.37
CA ALA A 51 7.14 0.90 -0.01
C ALA A 51 8.12 2.07 -0.19
N THR A 52 7.88 3.19 0.49
CA THR A 52 8.75 4.36 0.49
C THR A 52 10.10 4.04 1.14
N GLN A 53 10.12 3.37 2.29
CA GLN A 53 11.37 2.95 2.94
C GLN A 53 12.19 2.00 2.05
N CYS A 54 11.53 1.11 1.31
CA CYS A 54 12.18 0.21 0.37
C CYS A 54 12.73 0.92 -0.89
N ALA A 55 12.02 1.91 -1.42
CA ALA A 55 12.36 2.58 -2.69
C ALA A 55 13.32 3.76 -2.51
N ALA A 56 13.20 4.52 -1.42
CA ALA A 56 13.96 5.75 -1.16
C ALA A 56 15.48 5.60 -1.36
N PRO A 57 16.21 4.67 -0.72
CA PRO A 57 17.67 4.57 -0.88
C PRO A 57 18.09 4.24 -2.31
N LYS A 58 17.23 3.55 -3.06
CA LYS A 58 17.49 3.18 -4.46
C LYS A 58 17.20 4.34 -5.41
N LEU A 59 16.20 5.18 -5.08
CA LEU A 59 15.92 6.37 -5.86
C LEU A 59 17.04 7.41 -5.68
N TRP A 60 17.52 7.63 -4.46
CA TRP A 60 18.58 8.61 -4.21
C TRP A 60 19.93 8.20 -4.83
N SER A 61 20.22 6.91 -4.97
CA SER A 61 21.41 6.46 -5.71
C SER A 61 21.32 6.70 -7.23
N ALA A 62 20.12 6.93 -7.75
CA ALA A 62 19.82 7.27 -9.15
C ALA A 62 20.11 8.73 -9.50
N LEU A 63 19.72 9.62 -8.59
CA LEU A 63 19.54 11.05 -8.85
C LEU A 63 20.84 11.84 -8.61
N LYS A 64 21.97 11.25 -9.00
CA LYS A 64 23.31 11.85 -8.81
C LYS A 64 23.42 13.25 -9.38
#